data_AF-A0A728XTV1-F1
#
_entry.id   AF-A0A728XTV1-F1
#
_cell.length_a   1.000
_cell.length_b   1.000
_cell.length_c   1.000
_cell.angle_alpha   90.00
_cell.angle_beta   90.00
_cell.angle_gamma   90.00
#
_symmetry.space_group_name_H-M   'P 1'
#
loop_
_entity.id
_entity.type
_entity.pdbx_description
1 polymer ?
#
loop_
_entity_poly.entity_id
_entity_poly.type
_entity_poly.pdbx_seq_one_letter_code
_entity_poly.pdbx_strand_id
1 'polypeptide(L)'
;MHYRREQQGITLLESRYLYDPPGRRIGKRVWKSRRTYGEITGNEYIQLSHAPEVTWYGWDGDRLTTTETATQRVQTIYTPGGFTPLVRIETQTAELAKAVRRTLAEKFQQEANVIFPPELVAMVDNLEAELQRRELSEANRTWLAQCGLTAEQIQNQMEPEYTP
;
A
#
# COMPACT_ATOMS: atom_id res chain seq x y z
N MET A 1 -2.68 -0.23 -26.16
CA MET A 1 -1.45 -0.80 -26.79
C MET A 1 -1.10 -2.12 -26.09
N HIS A 2 -0.65 -3.12 -26.85
CA HIS A 2 -0.33 -4.47 -26.38
C HIS A 2 1.07 -4.86 -26.88
N TYR A 3 1.88 -5.46 -26.01
CA TYR A 3 3.21 -5.95 -26.32
C TYR A 3 3.38 -7.38 -25.82
N ARG A 4 4.02 -8.23 -26.62
CA ARG A 4 4.34 -9.62 -26.27
C ARG A 4 5.78 -9.93 -26.63
N ARG A 5 6.50 -10.59 -25.72
CA ARG A 5 7.86 -11.10 -25.93
C ARG A 5 7.84 -12.63 -25.91
N GLU A 6 8.28 -13.23 -27.00
CA GLU A 6 8.35 -14.69 -27.17
C GLU A 6 9.79 -15.14 -27.40
N GLN A 7 10.12 -16.34 -26.93
CA GLN A 7 11.40 -17.03 -27.20
C GLN A 7 11.10 -18.50 -27.48
N GLN A 8 11.56 -19.01 -28.63
CA GLN A 8 11.35 -20.41 -29.03
C GLN A 8 9.87 -20.85 -28.98
N GLY A 9 8.94 -19.96 -29.35
CA GLY A 9 7.50 -20.22 -29.32
C GLY A 9 6.85 -20.09 -27.94
N ILE A 10 7.62 -19.77 -26.89
CA ILE A 10 7.13 -19.60 -25.52
C ILE A 10 6.96 -18.12 -25.21
N THR A 11 5.78 -17.72 -24.75
CA THR A 11 5.55 -16.34 -24.28
C THR A 11 6.21 -16.13 -22.93
N LEU A 12 7.26 -15.29 -22.89
CA LEU A 12 7.98 -14.94 -21.67
C LEU A 12 7.32 -13.78 -20.91
N LEU A 13 6.70 -12.87 -21.65
CA LEU A 13 6.13 -11.64 -21.09
C LEU A 13 5.02 -11.11 -22.00
N GLU A 14 3.90 -10.74 -21.39
CA GLU A 14 2.84 -9.96 -22.02
C GLU A 14 2.63 -8.65 -21.26
N SER A 15 2.41 -7.55 -21.97
CA SER A 15 2.17 -6.24 -21.37
C SER A 15 1.03 -5.50 -22.05
N ARG A 16 0.18 -4.87 -21.24
CA ARG A 16 -0.92 -4.02 -21.69
C ARG A 16 -0.80 -2.64 -21.08
N TYR A 17 -1.13 -1.63 -21.86
CA TYR A 17 -0.95 -0.22 -21.49
C TYR A 17 -2.25 0.56 -21.68
N LEU A 18 -2.56 1.38 -20.69
CA LEU A 18 -3.69 2.31 -20.66
C LEU A 18 -3.15 3.74 -20.84
N TYR A 19 -3.85 4.54 -21.63
CA TYR A 19 -3.50 5.92 -21.93
C TYR A 19 -4.71 6.83 -21.76
N ASP A 20 -4.48 8.09 -21.42
CA ASP A 20 -5.51 9.14 -21.41
C ASP A 20 -5.68 9.75 -22.83
N PRO A 21 -6.67 10.65 -23.05
CA PRO A 21 -6.92 11.22 -24.39
C PRO A 21 -5.71 11.95 -25.00
N PRO A 22 -4.88 12.70 -24.23
CA PRO A 22 -3.61 13.25 -24.73
C PRO A 22 -2.53 12.22 -25.07
N GLY A 23 -2.72 10.93 -24.76
CA GLY A 23 -1.78 9.87 -25.07
C GLY A 23 -0.70 9.63 -24.01
N ARG A 24 -0.87 10.17 -22.80
CA ARG A 24 0.01 9.90 -21.66
C ARG A 24 -0.36 8.55 -21.05
N ARG A 25 0.65 7.77 -20.67
CA ARG A 25 0.43 6.45 -20.07
C ARG A 25 -0.11 6.63 -18.66
N ILE A 26 -1.29 6.10 -18.38
CA ILE A 26 -1.91 6.13 -17.04
C ILE A 26 -1.82 4.79 -16.32
N GLY A 27 -1.64 3.69 -17.06
CA GLY A 27 -1.54 2.36 -16.47
C GLY A 27 -0.72 1.38 -17.30
N LYS A 28 -0.10 0.43 -16.61
CA LYS A 28 0.65 -0.70 -17.19
C LYS A 28 0.30 -1.97 -16.43
N ARG A 29 0.06 -3.05 -17.16
CA ARG A 29 -0.13 -4.41 -16.63
C ARG A 29 0.89 -5.34 -17.27
N VAL A 30 1.61 -6.13 -16.48
CA VAL A 30 2.64 -7.06 -16.96
C VAL A 30 2.37 -8.45 -16.44
N TRP A 31 2.23 -9.41 -17.35
CA TRP A 31 2.22 -10.83 -17.05
C TRP A 31 3.58 -11.41 -17.37
N LYS A 32 4.19 -12.12 -16.42
CA LYS A 32 5.49 -12.76 -16.59
C LYS A 32 5.32 -14.27 -16.64
N SER A 33 6.13 -14.94 -17.45
CA SER A 33 6.17 -16.39 -17.48
C SER A 33 6.66 -16.96 -16.15
N ARG A 34 5.96 -17.98 -15.64
CA ARG A 34 6.32 -18.79 -14.48
C ARG A 34 6.38 -20.26 -14.91
N ARG A 35 7.33 -21.00 -14.35
CA ARG A 35 7.32 -22.46 -14.43
C ARG A 35 6.26 -22.99 -13.48
N THR A 36 5.35 -23.79 -14.01
CA THR A 36 4.25 -24.40 -13.27
C THR A 36 4.37 -25.90 -13.40
N TYR A 37 4.21 -26.61 -12.29
CA TYR A 37 4.26 -28.07 -12.25
C TYR A 37 2.84 -28.64 -12.33
N GLY A 38 2.59 -29.51 -13.30
CA GLY A 38 1.31 -30.20 -13.41
C GLY A 38 1.23 -31.35 -12.42
N GLU A 39 0.50 -31.19 -11.31
CA GLU A 39 0.38 -32.20 -10.23
C GLU A 39 -0.04 -33.59 -10.74
N ILE A 40 -0.90 -33.64 -11.78
CA ILE A 40 -1.41 -34.89 -12.35
C ILE A 40 -0.45 -35.49 -13.38
N THR A 41 0.27 -34.66 -14.13
CA THR A 41 1.11 -35.11 -15.25
C THR A 41 2.59 -35.24 -14.91
N GLY A 42 3.05 -34.65 -13.81
CA GLY A 42 4.46 -34.58 -13.42
C GLY A 42 5.33 -33.68 -14.31
N ASN A 43 4.75 -33.05 -15.33
CA ASN A 43 5.46 -32.24 -16.31
C ASN A 43 5.53 -30.76 -15.89
N GLU A 44 6.66 -30.11 -16.17
CA GLU A 44 6.82 -28.66 -16.10
C GLU A 44 6.27 -28.00 -17.38
N TYR A 45 5.47 -26.96 -17.21
CA TYR A 45 5.04 -26.09 -18.30
C TYR A 45 5.34 -24.63 -17.97
N ILE A 46 5.57 -23.80 -19.00
CA ILE A 46 5.73 -22.35 -18.83
C ILE A 46 4.40 -21.68 -19.14
N GLN A 47 3.86 -20.94 -18.17
CA GLN A 47 2.61 -20.19 -18.33
C GLN A 47 2.77 -18.77 -17.79
N LEU A 48 2.04 -17.81 -18.37
CA LEU A 48 1.96 -16.47 -17.78
C LEU A 48 1.32 -16.51 -16.38
N SER A 49 1.74 -15.60 -15.51
CA SER A 49 1.12 -15.40 -14.19
C SER A 49 -0.39 -15.19 -14.30
N HIS A 50 -1.17 -15.64 -13.31
CA HIS A 50 -2.62 -15.41 -13.31
C HIS A 50 -2.98 -13.93 -13.11
N ALA A 51 -2.27 -13.28 -12.17
CA ALA A 51 -2.40 -11.86 -11.91
C ALA A 51 -1.24 -11.08 -12.56
N PRO A 52 -1.51 -9.90 -13.15
CA PRO A 52 -0.46 -9.01 -13.62
C PRO A 52 0.17 -8.21 -12.48
N GLU A 53 1.43 -7.84 -12.66
CA GLU A 53 2.00 -6.69 -11.97
C GLU A 53 1.39 -5.42 -12.55
N VAL A 54 0.85 -4.55 -11.69
CA VAL A 54 0.20 -3.30 -12.10
C VAL A 54 1.05 -2.10 -11.69
N THR A 55 1.16 -1.13 -12.60
CA THR A 55 1.75 0.18 -12.33
C THR A 55 0.78 1.27 -12.80
N TRP A 56 0.47 2.21 -11.92
CA TRP A 56 -0.32 3.40 -12.21
C TRP A 56 0.58 4.63 -12.30
N TYR A 57 0.19 5.58 -13.13
CA TYR A 57 0.94 6.80 -13.41
C TYR A 57 0.02 8.02 -13.28
N GLY A 58 0.36 8.93 -12.37
CA GLY A 58 -0.33 10.19 -12.16
C GLY A 58 0.43 11.35 -12.81
N TRP A 59 -0.31 12.23 -13.48
CA TRP A 59 0.25 13.34 -14.27
C TRP A 59 -0.28 14.69 -13.79
N ASP A 60 0.58 15.72 -13.83
CA ASP A 60 0.21 17.13 -13.72
C ASP A 60 0.66 17.86 -14.99
N GLY A 61 -0.30 18.17 -15.87
CA GLY A 61 0.03 18.53 -17.26
C GLY A 61 0.88 17.43 -17.89
N ASP A 62 2.03 17.78 -18.44
CA ASP A 62 2.96 16.81 -19.07
C ASP A 62 3.98 16.22 -18.10
N ARG A 63 3.83 16.46 -16.80
CA ARG A 63 4.77 16.01 -15.76
C ARG A 63 4.27 14.75 -15.10
N LEU A 64 5.08 13.70 -15.12
CA LEU A 64 4.79 12.47 -14.38
C LEU A 64 5.07 12.73 -12.89
N THR A 65 4.03 12.95 -12.10
CA THR A 65 4.17 13.29 -10.68
C THR A 65 4.07 12.09 -9.78
N THR A 66 3.35 11.04 -10.17
CA THR A 66 3.15 9.84 -9.35
C THR A 66 3.41 8.56 -10.15
N THR A 67 4.16 7.63 -9.58
CA THR A 67 4.21 6.24 -10.03
C THR A 67 3.84 5.33 -8.87
N GLU A 68 2.89 4.44 -9.06
CA GLU A 68 2.38 3.58 -7.99
C GLU A 68 2.31 2.13 -8.43
N THR A 69 2.85 1.25 -7.60
CA THR A 69 2.76 -0.20 -7.72
C THR A 69 1.99 -0.75 -6.52
N ALA A 70 1.77 -2.07 -6.48
CA ALA A 70 1.18 -2.72 -5.32
C ALA A 70 1.98 -2.52 -4.02
N THR A 71 3.29 -2.23 -4.10
CA THR A 71 4.19 -2.21 -2.94
C THR A 71 4.74 -0.82 -2.64
N GLN A 72 4.76 0.09 -3.61
CA GLN A 72 5.42 1.38 -3.47
C GLN A 72 4.72 2.47 -4.27
N ARG A 73 4.64 3.67 -3.70
CA ARG A 73 4.34 4.93 -4.39
C ARG A 73 5.59 5.80 -4.43
N VAL A 74 5.82 6.41 -5.59
CA VAL A 74 6.86 7.40 -5.81
C VAL A 74 6.18 8.69 -6.25
N GLN A 75 6.43 9.79 -5.55
CA GLN A 75 5.95 11.12 -5.92
C GLN A 75 7.12 12.05 -6.21
N THR A 76 7.03 12.83 -7.28
CA THR A 76 8.04 13.81 -7.68
C THR A 76 7.43 15.20 -7.71
N ILE A 77 8.00 16.12 -6.94
CA ILE A 77 7.65 17.53 -6.93
C ILE A 77 8.62 18.25 -7.86
N TYR A 78 8.06 19.02 -8.80
CA TYR A 78 8.82 19.80 -9.76
C TYR A 78 8.85 21.27 -9.40
N THR A 79 9.84 21.99 -9.94
CA THR A 79 9.83 23.47 -9.94
C THR A 79 8.53 24.01 -10.56
N PRO A 80 7.99 25.13 -10.07
CA PRO A 80 6.87 25.82 -10.72
C PRO A 80 7.17 26.11 -12.19
N GLY A 81 6.27 25.71 -13.10
CA GLY A 81 6.41 25.94 -14.55
C GLY A 81 7.58 25.19 -15.24
N GLY A 82 8.31 24.34 -14.53
CA GLY A 82 9.48 23.63 -15.07
C GLY A 82 9.41 22.11 -14.91
N PHE A 83 10.39 21.44 -15.52
CA PHE A 83 10.59 19.98 -15.47
C PHE A 83 11.74 19.56 -14.54
N THR A 84 12.34 20.51 -13.83
CA THR A 84 13.41 20.22 -12.86
C THR A 84 12.81 19.61 -11.60
N PRO A 85 13.14 18.35 -11.24
CA PRO A 85 12.64 17.74 -10.01
C PRO A 85 13.32 18.40 -8.80
N LEU A 86 12.53 18.78 -7.81
CA LEU A 86 12.99 19.33 -6.54
C LEU A 86 13.09 18.26 -5.46
N VAL A 87 12.04 17.43 -5.37
CA VAL A 87 11.91 16.41 -4.31
C VAL A 87 11.34 15.15 -4.93
N ARG A 88 11.90 14.00 -4.53
CA ARG A 88 11.36 12.68 -4.85
C ARG A 88 11.11 11.92 -3.56
N ILE A 89 9.84 11.60 -3.33
CA ILE A 89 9.35 10.91 -2.14
C ILE A 89 9.06 9.47 -2.54
N GLU A 90 9.66 8.52 -1.83
CA GLU A 90 9.37 7.10 -1.96
C GLU A 90 8.66 6.62 -0.69
N THR A 91 7.48 6.03 -0.85
CA THR A 91 6.68 5.54 0.27
C THR A 91 6.20 4.14 -0.02
N GLN A 92 6.37 3.22 0.93
CA GLN A 92 5.77 1.89 0.81
C GLN A 92 4.24 2.00 0.89
N THR A 93 3.51 1.25 0.05
CA THR A 93 2.04 1.31 0.04
C THR A 93 1.43 0.93 1.39
N ALA A 94 2.09 0.05 2.16
CA ALA A 94 1.70 -0.28 3.53
C ALA A 94 1.77 0.92 4.49
N GLU A 95 2.74 1.83 4.32
CA GLU A 95 2.85 3.05 5.14
C GLU A 95 1.82 4.11 4.73
N LEU A 96 1.45 4.17 3.45
CA LEU A 96 0.35 5.03 3.00
C LEU A 96 -0.99 4.61 3.63
N ALA A 97 -1.25 3.31 3.78
CA ALA A 97 -2.45 2.82 4.44
C ALA A 97 -2.51 3.28 5.91
N LYS A 98 -1.35 3.43 6.58
CA LYS A 98 -1.27 4.04 7.91
C LYS A 98 -1.54 5.54 7.84
N ALA A 99 -1.00 6.27 6.88
CA ALA A 99 -1.19 7.72 6.76
C ALA A 99 -2.62 8.16 6.39
N VAL A 100 -3.47 7.25 5.89
CA VAL A 100 -4.88 7.52 5.59
C VAL A 100 -5.77 7.45 6.84
N ARG A 101 -5.33 6.74 7.88
CA ARG A 101 -6.05 6.63 9.16
C ARG A 101 -5.25 7.31 10.26
N ARG A 102 -5.88 8.09 11.12
CA ARG A 102 -5.21 8.50 12.35
C ARG A 102 -5.14 7.31 13.29
N THR A 103 -3.95 6.96 13.77
CA THR A 103 -3.81 5.92 14.81
C THR A 103 -4.48 6.40 16.10
N LEU A 104 -4.79 5.49 17.02
CA LEU A 104 -5.29 5.84 18.35
C LEU A 104 -4.32 6.79 19.06
N ALA A 105 -3.01 6.58 18.90
CA ALA A 105 -1.99 7.44 19.48
C ALA A 105 -2.03 8.86 18.89
N GLU A 106 -2.18 8.99 17.57
CA GLU A 106 -2.32 10.29 16.90
C GLU A 106 -3.61 11.00 17.32
N LYS A 107 -4.72 10.25 17.41
CA LYS A 107 -6.02 10.77 17.85
C LYS A 107 -5.96 11.29 19.29
N PHE A 108 -5.43 10.50 20.22
CA PHE A 108 -5.32 10.91 21.62
C PHE A 108 -4.39 12.10 21.81
N GLN A 109 -3.27 12.17 21.09
CA GLN A 109 -2.38 13.34 21.09
C GLN A 109 -3.10 14.59 20.59
N GLN A 110 -3.90 14.47 19.53
CA GLN A 110 -4.68 15.58 18.98
C GLN A 110 -5.77 16.05 19.95
N GLU A 111 -6.51 15.13 20.56
CA GLU A 111 -7.60 15.45 21.50
C GLU A 111 -7.09 16.04 22.81
N ALA A 112 -5.98 15.50 23.33
CA ALA A 112 -5.36 16.00 24.56
C ALA A 112 -4.44 17.21 24.34
N ASN A 113 -4.14 17.56 23.07
CA ASN A 113 -3.19 18.60 22.69
C ASN A 113 -1.81 18.44 23.37
N VAL A 114 -1.32 17.20 23.41
CA VAL A 114 -0.02 16.84 23.98
C VAL A 114 0.73 15.92 23.01
N ILE A 115 2.06 15.93 23.11
CA ILE A 115 2.92 14.97 22.40
C ILE A 115 3.22 13.83 23.37
N PHE A 116 2.93 12.60 22.95
CA PHE A 116 3.23 11.41 23.74
C PHE A 116 4.72 11.05 23.65
N PRO A 117 5.32 10.54 24.74
CA PRO A 117 6.65 9.95 24.66
C PRO A 117 6.62 8.71 23.75
N PRO A 118 7.72 8.38 23.04
CA PRO A 118 7.75 7.29 22.06
C PRO A 118 7.30 5.93 22.61
N GLU A 119 7.56 5.66 23.88
CA GLU A 119 7.17 4.43 24.56
C GLU A 119 5.65 4.32 24.68
N LEU A 120 4.97 5.43 24.96
CA LEU A 120 3.51 5.47 25.05
C LEU A 120 2.87 5.36 23.66
N VAL A 121 3.47 5.97 22.63
CA VAL A 121 3.04 5.78 21.24
C VAL A 121 3.10 4.31 20.86
N ALA A 122 4.25 3.66 21.10
CA ALA A 122 4.42 2.24 20.79
C ALA A 122 3.44 1.34 21.56
N MET A 123 3.14 1.69 22.82
CA MET A 123 2.16 0.98 23.64
C MET A 123 0.73 1.11 23.08
N VAL A 124 0.31 2.31 22.70
CA VAL A 124 -1.02 2.56 22.13
C VAL A 124 -1.14 1.94 20.74
N ASP A 125 -0.09 2.00 19.91
CA ASP A 125 -0.04 1.33 18.61
C ASP A 125 -0.14 -0.20 18.74
N ASN A 126 0.51 -0.78 19.77
CA ASN A 126 0.40 -2.21 20.07
C ASN A 126 -1.03 -2.58 20.47
N LEU A 127 -1.66 -1.81 21.36
CA LEU A 127 -3.06 -2.00 21.74
C LEU A 127 -3.99 -1.94 20.52
N GLU A 128 -3.80 -0.94 19.65
CA GLU A 128 -4.60 -0.80 18.42
C GLU A 128 -4.48 -2.04 17.53
N ALA A 129 -3.27 -2.56 17.36
CA ALA A 129 -3.01 -3.76 16.56
C ALA A 129 -3.64 -5.02 17.17
N GLU A 130 -3.67 -5.15 18.50
CA GLU A 130 -4.35 -6.25 19.20
C GLU A 130 -5.88 -6.16 19.09
N LEU A 131 -6.43 -4.95 19.19
CA LEU A 131 -7.87 -4.70 18.99
C LEU A 131 -8.31 -5.03 17.56
N GLN A 132 -7.50 -4.70 16.55
CA GLN A 132 -7.74 -5.05 15.14
C GLN A 132 -7.82 -6.56 14.94
N ARG A 133 -6.93 -7.33 15.59
CA ARG A 133 -6.94 -8.79 15.55
C ARG A 133 -8.00 -9.44 16.45
N ARG A 134 -8.67 -8.65 17.29
CA ARG A 134 -9.59 -9.11 18.36
C ARG A 134 -8.91 -10.02 19.39
N GLU A 135 -7.61 -9.83 19.60
CA GLU A 135 -6.76 -10.65 20.46
C GLU A 135 -6.01 -9.76 21.47
N LEU A 136 -6.71 -9.35 22.54
CA LEU A 136 -6.13 -8.51 23.59
C LEU A 136 -5.28 -9.32 24.58
N SER A 137 -4.02 -8.94 24.73
CA SER A 137 -3.11 -9.46 25.74
C SER A 137 -3.52 -9.09 27.16
N GLU A 138 -3.09 -9.88 28.14
CA GLU A 138 -3.36 -9.63 29.56
C GLU A 138 -2.76 -8.29 30.03
N ALA A 139 -1.60 -7.91 29.48
CA ALA A 139 -0.95 -6.63 29.76
C ALA A 139 -1.85 -5.47 29.34
N ASN A 140 -2.37 -5.49 28.10
CA ASN A 140 -3.25 -4.44 27.59
C ASN A 140 -4.62 -4.44 28.27
N ARG A 141 -5.16 -5.60 28.65
CA ARG A 141 -6.40 -5.69 29.46
C ARG A 141 -6.21 -5.04 30.83
N THR A 142 -5.09 -5.32 31.49
CA THR A 142 -4.77 -4.76 32.80
C THR A 142 -4.56 -3.25 32.71
N TRP A 143 -3.85 -2.78 31.69
CA TRP A 143 -3.64 -1.36 31.46
C TRP A 143 -4.95 -0.59 31.20
N LEU A 144 -5.83 -1.15 30.36
CA LEU A 144 -7.17 -0.59 30.13
C LEU A 144 -8.00 -0.52 31.42
N ALA A 145 -7.98 -1.59 32.22
CA ALA A 145 -8.66 -1.62 33.51
C ALA A 145 -8.11 -0.58 34.50
N GLN A 146 -6.78 -0.37 34.53
CA GLN A 146 -6.15 0.68 35.34
C GLN A 146 -6.58 2.08 34.89
N CYS A 147 -6.78 2.28 33.58
CA CYS A 147 -7.27 3.53 33.01
C CYS A 147 -8.80 3.70 33.13
N GLY A 148 -9.53 2.69 33.62
CA GLY A 148 -10.99 2.69 33.70
C GLY A 148 -11.69 2.61 32.35
N LEU A 149 -11.00 2.08 31.32
CA LEU A 149 -11.48 1.99 29.93
C LEU A 149 -11.80 0.53 29.58
N THR A 150 -12.83 0.31 28.77
CA THR A 150 -13.14 -1.01 28.21
C THR A 150 -12.57 -1.15 26.80
N ALA A 151 -12.31 -2.39 26.38
CA ALA A 151 -11.88 -2.70 25.03
C ALA A 151 -12.85 -2.16 23.96
N GLU A 152 -14.14 -2.29 24.21
CA GLU A 152 -15.21 -1.80 23.31
C GLU A 152 -15.20 -0.27 23.20
N GLN A 153 -14.99 0.44 24.33
CA GLN A 153 -14.87 1.90 24.32
C GLN A 153 -13.71 2.36 23.46
N ILE A 154 -12.54 1.73 23.57
CA ILE A 154 -11.37 2.07 22.75
C ILE A 154 -11.59 1.68 21.29
N GLN A 155 -12.21 0.53 21.03
CA GLN A 155 -12.49 0.08 19.68
C GLN A 155 -13.40 1.05 18.92
N ASN A 156 -14.36 1.67 19.60
CA ASN A 156 -15.21 2.72 19.03
C ASN A 156 -14.46 4.02 18.71
N GLN A 157 -13.25 4.22 19.23
CA GLN A 157 -12.41 5.37 18.90
C GLN A 157 -11.56 5.17 17.64
N MET A 158 -11.42 3.93 17.17
CA MET A 158 -10.60 3.59 16.01
C MET A 158 -11.29 4.06 14.71
N GLU A 159 -10.51 4.61 13.79
CA GLU A 159 -11.01 4.90 12.45
C GLU A 159 -11.18 3.57 11.67
N PRO A 160 -12.30 3.38 10.93
CA PRO A 160 -12.56 2.15 10.20
C PRO A 160 -11.53 1.95 9.08
N GLU A 161 -11.17 0.70 8.80
CA GLU A 161 -10.35 0.39 7.63
C GLU A 161 -11.10 0.78 6.36
N TYR A 162 -10.45 1.61 5.54
CA TYR A 162 -10.97 1.94 4.22
C TYR A 162 -10.91 0.70 3.33
N THR A 163 -12.07 0.15 2.98
CA THR A 163 -12.22 -0.85 1.93
C THR A 163 -12.58 -0.14 0.61
N PRO A 164 -11.67 -0.06 -0.38
CA PRO A 164 -11.96 0.52 -1.68
C PRO A 164 -13.01 -0.28 -2.48
#